data_AF-A0A922YWA2-F1
#
_entry.id   AF-A0A922YWA2-F1
#
_cell.length_a   1.000
_cell.length_b   1.000
_cell.length_c   1.000
_cell.angle_alpha   90.00
_cell.angle_beta   90.00
_cell.angle_gamma   90.00
#
_symmetry.space_group_name_H-M   'P 1'
#
loop_
_entity.id
_entity.type
_entity.pdbx_description
1 polymer ?
#
loop_
_entity_poly.entity_id
_entity_poly.type
_entity_poly.pdbx_seq_one_letter_code
_entity_poly.pdbx_strand_id
1 'polypeptide(L)'
;PRAPADLLTHDLIGNDRNTDILRGFADMGFSIKREDFALRTDDLNAYHAAVGAGLGVGFLPRYAARLNPDLVPLLPLLSIPPLPMWLAVHREIRSNPRIRQVWDFLAQALPQALT
;
A
#
# COMPACT_ATOMS: atom_id res chain seq x y z
N PRO A 1 3.63 -16.80 7.31
CA PRO A 1 3.27 -16.20 8.62
C PRO A 1 1.80 -16.49 9.04
N ARG A 2 1.55 -16.78 10.32
CA ARG A 2 0.24 -17.00 10.94
C ARG A 2 -0.15 -15.91 11.94
N ALA A 3 0.83 -15.23 12.53
CA ALA A 3 0.67 -14.05 13.38
C ALA A 3 1.60 -12.91 12.92
N PRO A 4 1.33 -11.64 13.29
CA PRO A 4 2.18 -10.50 12.95
C PRO A 4 3.64 -10.67 13.37
N ALA A 5 3.88 -11.29 14.54
CA ALA A 5 5.23 -11.59 15.02
C ALA A 5 6.04 -12.49 14.06
N ASP A 6 5.37 -13.37 13.31
CA ASP A 6 6.03 -14.25 12.35
C ASP A 6 6.66 -13.46 11.19
N LEU A 7 6.21 -12.23 10.92
CA LEU A 7 6.80 -11.39 9.87
C LEU A 7 8.26 -11.02 10.17
N LEU A 8 8.66 -11.02 11.44
CA LEU A 8 10.02 -10.68 11.86
C LEU A 8 11.07 -11.71 11.42
N THR A 9 10.64 -12.89 10.97
CA THR A 9 11.51 -13.95 10.46
C THR A 9 11.40 -14.16 8.95
N HIS A 10 10.73 -13.26 8.24
CA HIS A 10 10.59 -13.29 6.78
C HIS A 10 11.31 -12.11 6.15
N ASP A 11 11.69 -12.27 4.88
CA ASP A 11 12.19 -11.15 4.08
C ASP A 11 11.07 -10.14 3.85
N LEU A 12 11.20 -8.96 4.45
CA LEU A 12 10.24 -7.87 4.30
C LEU A 12 10.70 -6.89 3.22
N ILE A 13 9.76 -6.44 2.40
CA ILE A 13 9.94 -5.35 1.45
C ILE A 13 9.40 -4.08 2.09
N GLY A 14 10.26 -3.08 2.27
CA GLY A 14 9.94 -1.83 2.97
C GLY A 14 9.97 -0.62 2.07
N ASN A 15 9.49 0.51 2.58
CA ASN A 15 9.75 1.80 1.96
C ASN A 15 11.19 2.23 2.24
N ASP A 16 11.76 3.06 1.36
CA ASP A 16 13.02 3.71 1.70
C ASP A 16 12.72 4.85 2.66
N ARG A 17 12.12 5.97 2.30
CA ARG A 17 12.00 7.11 3.24
C ARG A 17 10.79 7.08 4.16
N ASN A 18 9.67 6.52 3.69
CA ASN A 18 8.45 6.44 4.49
C ASN A 18 8.63 5.48 5.70
N THR A 19 8.21 5.89 6.89
CA THR A 19 8.33 5.14 8.14
C THR A 19 7.02 4.49 8.59
N ASP A 20 5.97 4.50 7.77
CA ASP A 20 4.65 3.94 8.12
C ASP A 20 4.71 2.47 8.54
N ILE A 21 5.49 1.64 7.83
CA ILE A 21 5.65 0.22 8.17
C ILE A 21 6.36 0.09 9.52
N LEU A 22 7.44 0.84 9.76
CA LEU A 22 8.17 0.84 11.03
C LEU A 22 7.25 1.21 12.19
N ARG A 23 6.44 2.26 12.03
CA ARG A 23 5.47 2.72 13.02
C ARG A 23 4.40 1.66 13.27
N GLY A 24 3.90 1.00 12.22
CA GLY A 24 2.93 -0.09 12.36
C GLY A 24 3.46 -1.24 13.22
N PHE A 25 4.73 -1.64 13.03
CA PHE A 25 5.37 -2.63 13.91
C PHE A 25 5.54 -2.11 15.35
N ALA A 26 5.94 -0.85 15.53
CA ALA A 26 6.10 -0.24 16.84
C ALA A 26 4.77 -0.18 17.63
N ASP A 27 3.68 0.16 16.95
CA ASP A 27 2.32 0.18 17.54
C ASP A 27 1.86 -1.22 17.97
N MET A 28 2.41 -2.28 17.37
CA MET A 28 2.21 -3.67 17.77
C MET A 28 3.21 -4.16 18.83
N GLY A 29 4.10 -3.29 19.33
CA GLY A 29 5.11 -3.63 20.33
C GLY A 29 6.40 -4.26 19.77
N PHE A 30 6.60 -4.20 18.45
CA PHE A 30 7.81 -4.72 17.80
C PHE A 30 8.73 -3.58 17.36
N SER A 31 10.02 -3.70 17.64
CA SER A 31 11.02 -2.75 17.17
C SER A 31 11.72 -3.36 15.96
N ILE A 32 11.52 -2.76 14.79
CA ILE A 32 12.25 -3.06 13.57
C ILE A 32 13.00 -1.81 13.10
N LYS A 33 14.13 -2.04 12.44
CA LYS A 33 14.97 -1.01 11.84
C LYS A 33 14.88 -1.09 10.33
N ARG A 34 15.38 -0.05 9.67
CA ARG A 34 15.36 0.01 8.21
C ARG A 34 16.27 -1.07 7.59
N GLU A 35 17.27 -1.52 8.33
CA GLU A 35 18.23 -2.54 7.92
C GLU A 35 17.64 -3.95 7.99
N ASP A 36 16.48 -4.12 8.63
CA ASP A 36 15.78 -5.40 8.74
C ASP A 36 14.93 -5.72 7.48
N PHE A 37 14.80 -4.76 6.55
CA PHE A 37 14.14 -4.99 5.26
C PHE A 37 15.13 -5.54 4.22
N ALA A 38 14.79 -6.66 3.59
CA ALA A 38 15.59 -7.28 2.54
C ALA A 38 15.71 -6.39 1.29
N LEU A 39 14.69 -5.59 1.01
CA LEU A 39 14.67 -4.58 -0.05
C LEU A 39 13.89 -3.35 0.39
N ARG A 40 14.37 -2.17 0.02
CA ARG A 40 13.68 -0.89 0.26
C ARG A 40 13.60 -0.08 -1.02
N THR A 41 12.44 0.51 -1.28
CA THR A 41 12.23 1.42 -2.41
C THR A 41 11.07 2.37 -2.14
N ASP A 42 11.17 3.59 -2.64
CA ASP A 42 10.06 4.55 -2.68
C ASP A 42 9.33 4.55 -4.03
N ASP A 43 9.81 3.78 -5.01
CA ASP A 43 9.10 3.54 -6.26
C ASP A 43 8.06 2.43 -6.08
N LEU A 44 6.79 2.80 -6.16
CA LEU A 44 5.66 1.87 -5.98
C LEU A 44 5.61 0.77 -7.04
N ASN A 45 6.03 1.05 -8.28
CA ASN A 45 6.06 0.03 -9.34
C ASN A 45 7.15 -1.00 -9.04
N ALA A 46 8.34 -0.55 -8.64
CA ALA A 46 9.42 -1.44 -8.22
C ALA A 46 9.02 -2.25 -6.97
N TYR A 47 8.34 -1.63 -6.01
CA TYR A 47 7.82 -2.29 -4.82
C TYR A 47 6.83 -3.41 -5.18
N HIS A 48 5.81 -3.08 -6.00
CA HIS A 48 4.83 -4.05 -6.47
C HIS A 48 5.47 -5.19 -7.25
N ALA A 49 6.42 -4.89 -8.14
CA ALA A 49 7.12 -5.89 -8.93
C ALA A 49 7.98 -6.81 -8.07
N ALA A 50 8.68 -6.28 -7.06
CA ALA A 50 9.50 -7.08 -6.14
C ALA A 50 8.64 -8.08 -5.34
N VAL A 51 7.51 -7.62 -4.80
CA VAL A 51 6.57 -8.50 -4.08
C VAL A 51 5.95 -9.53 -5.03
N GLY A 52 5.52 -9.10 -6.22
CA GLY A 52 4.94 -9.99 -7.24
C GLY A 52 5.92 -11.06 -7.77
N ALA A 53 7.21 -10.75 -7.82
CA ALA A 53 8.27 -11.69 -8.18
C ALA A 53 8.72 -12.59 -6.99
N GLY A 54 8.10 -12.44 -5.81
CA GLY A 54 8.36 -13.30 -4.66
C GLY A 54 9.64 -12.97 -3.89
N LEU A 55 10.19 -11.75 -4.01
CA LEU A 55 11.40 -11.35 -3.29
C LEU A 55 11.18 -11.17 -1.78
N GLY A 56 9.93 -11.13 -1.33
CA GLY A 56 9.59 -10.99 0.08
C GLY A 56 8.13 -10.61 0.31
N VAL A 57 7.79 -10.35 1.58
CA VAL A 57 6.46 -9.91 2.01
C VAL A 57 6.38 -8.39 1.97
N GLY A 58 5.36 -7.86 1.28
CA GLY A 58 5.09 -6.43 1.22
C GLY A 58 3.70 -6.05 1.71
N PHE A 59 3.51 -4.75 1.92
CA PHE A 59 2.28 -4.12 2.39
C PHE A 59 1.62 -3.41 1.22
N LEU A 60 0.69 -4.10 0.56
CA LEU A 60 0.03 -3.65 -0.66
C LEU A 60 -1.46 -3.36 -0.41
N PRO A 61 -2.06 -2.41 -1.14
CA PRO A 61 -3.50 -2.19 -1.08
C PRO A 61 -4.26 -3.43 -1.59
N ARG A 62 -5.44 -3.70 -1.04
CA ARG A 62 -6.21 -4.94 -1.33
C ARG A 62 -6.48 -5.15 -2.82
N TYR A 63 -6.72 -4.08 -3.58
CA TYR A 63 -6.94 -4.17 -5.02
C TYR A 63 -5.72 -4.72 -5.79
N ALA A 64 -4.50 -4.65 -5.24
CA ALA A 64 -3.32 -5.18 -5.90
C ALA A 64 -3.42 -6.70 -6.10
N ALA A 65 -3.97 -7.43 -5.12
CA ALA A 65 -4.20 -8.88 -5.24
C ALA A 65 -5.27 -9.23 -6.30
N ARG A 66 -6.22 -8.31 -6.56
CA ARG A 66 -7.19 -8.49 -7.66
C ARG A 66 -6.54 -8.32 -9.03
N LEU A 67 -5.52 -7.47 -9.14
CA LEU A 67 -4.80 -7.20 -10.38
C LEU A 67 -3.66 -8.20 -10.65
N ASN A 68 -3.20 -8.90 -9.63
CA ASN A 68 -2.12 -9.90 -9.73
C ASN A 68 -2.52 -11.19 -8.98
N PRO A 69 -2.95 -12.25 -9.70
CA PRO A 69 -3.35 -13.53 -9.12
C PRO A 69 -2.25 -14.27 -8.34
N ASP A 70 -0.99 -13.97 -8.60
CA ASP A 70 0.15 -14.60 -7.91
C ASP A 70 0.38 -14.03 -6.51
N LEU A 71 -0.26 -12.89 -6.19
CA LEU A 71 -0.23 -12.32 -4.85
C LEU A 71 -1.20 -13.04 -3.90
N VAL A 72 -0.66 -13.53 -2.80
CA VAL A 72 -1.46 -14.18 -1.74
C VAL A 72 -1.61 -13.21 -0.55
N PRO A 73 -2.83 -12.84 -0.16
CA PRO A 73 -3.07 -12.05 1.05
C PRO A 73 -2.60 -12.80 2.30
N LEU A 74 -1.80 -12.13 3.13
CA LEU A 74 -1.31 -12.66 4.40
C LEU A 74 -1.99 -11.97 5.58
N LEU A 75 -2.12 -12.68 6.69
CA LEU A 75 -2.64 -12.16 7.97
C LEU A 75 -3.97 -11.39 7.81
N PRO A 76 -5.06 -12.02 7.33
CA PRO A 76 -6.31 -11.33 7.01
C PRO A 76 -6.99 -10.65 8.21
N LEU A 77 -6.63 -11.05 9.43
CA LEU A 77 -7.11 -10.46 10.69
C LEU A 77 -6.25 -9.28 11.18
N LEU A 78 -5.09 -9.03 10.56
CA LEU A 78 -4.27 -7.88 10.90
C LEU A 78 -4.95 -6.60 10.43
N SER A 79 -5.29 -5.73 11.37
CA SER A 79 -5.87 -4.43 11.06
C SER A 79 -4.76 -3.44 10.73
N ILE A 80 -4.65 -3.06 9.47
CA ILE A 80 -3.73 -2.02 8.99
C ILE A 80 -4.53 -0.72 8.87
N PRO A 81 -4.02 0.43 9.38
CA PRO A 81 -4.68 1.72 9.20
C PRO A 81 -4.98 1.99 7.71
N PRO A 82 -6.15 2.52 7.37
CA PRO A 82 -6.49 2.81 5.99
C PRO A 82 -5.55 3.87 5.41
N LEU A 83 -5.08 3.66 4.19
CA LEU A 83 -4.33 4.66 3.44
C LEU A 83 -5.32 5.70 2.88
N PRO A 84 -5.32 6.95 3.37
CA PRO A 84 -6.20 7.98 2.83
C PRO A 84 -5.85 8.28 1.38
N MET A 85 -6.87 8.46 0.54
CA MET A 85 -6.73 8.81 -0.87
C MET A 85 -7.55 10.06 -1.15
N TRP A 86 -6.97 10.99 -1.92
CA TRP A 86 -7.59 12.25 -2.26
C TRP A 86 -7.71 12.40 -3.76
N LEU A 87 -8.92 12.72 -4.23
CA LEU A 87 -9.12 13.30 -5.55
C LEU A 87 -8.94 14.82 -5.41
N ALA A 88 -8.01 15.41 -6.17
CA ALA A 88 -7.66 16.82 -6.03
C ALA A 88 -7.59 17.53 -7.39
N VAL A 89 -8.00 18.79 -7.42
CA VAL A 89 -8.03 19.64 -8.61
C VAL A 89 -7.75 21.08 -8.20
N HIS A 90 -7.01 21.82 -9.03
CA HIS A 90 -6.74 23.23 -8.78
C HIS A 90 -8.07 24.03 -8.75
N ARG A 91 -8.22 24.90 -7.75
CA ARG A 91 -9.49 25.61 -7.47
C ARG A 91 -10.02 26.36 -8.69
N GLU A 92 -9.13 27.00 -9.44
CA GLU A 92 -9.50 27.87 -10.58
C GLU A 92 -10.09 27.10 -11.77
N ILE A 93 -9.69 25.84 -11.97
CA ILE A 93 -10.16 25.02 -13.10
C ILE A 93 -11.32 24.11 -12.72
N ARG A 94 -11.67 24.02 -11.43
CA ARG A 94 -12.75 23.15 -10.93
C ARG A 94 -14.11 23.47 -11.54
N SER A 95 -14.34 24.73 -11.93
CA SER A 95 -15.59 25.16 -12.58
C SER A 95 -15.64 24.85 -14.09
N ASN A 96 -14.52 24.47 -14.72
CA ASN A 96 -14.50 24.11 -16.13
C ASN A 96 -15.37 22.86 -16.39
N PRO A 97 -16.31 22.90 -17.33
CA PRO A 97 -17.23 21.78 -17.58
C PRO A 97 -16.54 20.44 -17.87
N ARG A 98 -15.44 20.44 -18.63
CA ARG A 98 -14.69 19.21 -18.97
C ARG A 98 -14.01 18.61 -17.74
N ILE A 99 -13.44 19.47 -16.89
CA ILE A 99 -12.79 19.06 -15.65
C ILE A 99 -13.82 18.52 -14.66
N ARG A 100 -14.97 19.20 -14.50
CA ARG A 100 -16.07 18.73 -13.66
C ARG A 100 -16.59 17.37 -14.11
N GLN A 101 -16.74 17.16 -15.42
CA GLN A 101 -17.20 15.87 -15.94
C GLN A 101 -16.26 14.71 -15.56
N VAL A 102 -14.95 14.88 -15.74
CA VAL A 102 -13.95 13.86 -15.35
C VAL A 102 -13.92 13.69 -13.83
N TRP A 103 -13.99 14.78 -13.08
CA TRP A 103 -14.03 14.76 -11.62
C TRP A 103 -15.20 13.94 -11.09
N ASP A 104 -16.42 14.22 -11.57
CA ASP A 104 -17.63 13.54 -11.12
C ASP A 104 -17.57 12.04 -11.44
N PHE A 105 -17.06 11.69 -12.63
CA PHE A 105 -16.80 10.30 -12.99
C PHE A 105 -15.80 9.62 -12.04
N LEU A 106 -14.63 10.23 -11.82
CA LEU A 106 -13.61 9.66 -10.94
C LEU A 106 -14.09 9.55 -9.50
N ALA A 107 -14.80 10.55 -8.99
CA ALA A 107 -15.35 10.54 -7.63
C ALA A 107 -16.33 9.38 -7.41
N GLN A 108 -17.08 8.98 -8.45
CA GLN A 108 -17.99 7.84 -8.40
C GLN A 108 -17.28 6.50 -8.63
N ALA A 109 -16.34 6.44 -9.57
CA ALA A 109 -15.70 5.20 -9.99
C ALA A 109 -14.57 4.73 -9.05
N LEU A 110 -13.76 5.64 -8.51
CA LEU A 110 -12.58 5.30 -7.70
C LEU A 110 -12.91 4.50 -6.44
N PRO A 111 -13.93 4.84 -5.62
CA PRO A 111 -14.26 4.05 -4.43
C PRO A 111 -14.50 2.57 -4.73
N GLN A 112 -15.19 2.27 -5.84
CA GLN A 112 -15.46 0.89 -6.26
C GLN A 112 -14.22 0.20 -6.81
N ALA A 113 -13.39 0.94 -7.55
CA ALA A 113 -12.17 0.40 -8.15
C ALA A 113 -11.06 0.09 -7.13
N LEU A 114 -11.08 0.76 -5.97
CA LEU A 114 -10.02 0.70 -4.95
C LEU A 114 -10.39 -0.13 -3.71
N THR A 115 -11.66 -0.53 -3.58
CA THR A 115 -12.11 -1.52 -2.58
C THR A 115 -11.78 -2.92 -3.05
#